data_AF-A0ABD4YN70-F1
#
_entry.id   AF-A0ABD4YN70-F1
#
_cell.length_a   1.000
_cell.length_b   1.000
_cell.length_c   1.000
_cell.angle_alpha   90.00
_cell.angle_beta   90.00
_cell.angle_gamma   90.00
#
_symmetry.space_group_name_H-M   'P 1'
#
loop_
_entity.id
_entity.type
_entity.pdbx_description
1 polymer ?
#
loop_
_entity_poly.entity_id
_entity_poly.type
_entity_poly.pdbx_seq_one_letter_code
_entity_poly.pdbx_strand_id
1 'polypeptide(L)'
;MTEKPEIDIEAGASQMGNLVQFLMWIAARPRTYAETMEAWRTNCPRLSAWEDATANGLIDMSPGESSVRGEAVVVLTEKGRNLLA
;
A
#
# COMPACT_ATOMS: atom_id res chain seq x y z
N MET A 1 0.10 3.05 -29.99
CA MET A 1 0.67 1.87 -29.30
C MET A 1 1.21 2.35 -27.97
N THR A 2 0.35 2.39 -26.96
CA THR A 2 0.78 2.57 -25.58
C THR A 2 0.28 1.32 -24.90
N GLU A 3 1.14 0.31 -24.86
CA GLU A 3 0.90 -0.88 -24.03
C GLU A 3 0.83 -0.35 -22.61
N LYS A 4 -0.39 -0.19 -22.10
CA LYS A 4 -0.63 0.06 -20.69
C LYS A 4 -0.01 -1.14 -19.98
N PRO A 5 0.97 -0.98 -19.08
CA PRO A 5 1.48 -2.10 -18.33
C PRO A 5 0.26 -2.69 -17.63
N GLU A 6 -0.14 -3.88 -18.06
CA GLU A 6 -1.24 -4.61 -17.46
C GLU A 6 -0.72 -5.00 -16.08
N ILE A 7 -1.05 -4.19 -15.09
CA ILE A 7 -0.60 -4.41 -13.74
C ILE A 7 -1.36 -5.65 -13.28
N ASP A 8 -0.70 -6.81 -13.38
CA ASP A 8 -1.20 -8.05 -12.80
C ASP A 8 -1.25 -7.85 -11.28
N ILE A 9 -2.44 -7.45 -10.82
CA ILE A 9 -2.83 -7.40 -9.42
C ILE A 9 -3.51 -8.73 -9.15
N GLU A 10 -2.86 -9.59 -8.37
CA GLU A 10 -3.55 -10.72 -7.76
C GLU A 10 -4.53 -10.12 -6.75
N ALA A 11 -5.77 -9.90 -7.20
CA ALA A 11 -6.84 -9.32 -6.40
C ALA A 11 -7.28 -10.34 -5.33
N GLY A 12 -6.54 -10.41 -4.24
CA GLY A 12 -6.95 -11.04 -3.00
C GLY A 12 -7.92 -10.14 -2.24
N ALA A 13 -9.00 -10.75 -1.73
CA ALA A 13 -9.99 -10.37 -0.70
C ALA A 13 -10.38 -8.90 -0.37
N SER A 14 -9.55 -7.86 -0.54
CA SER A 14 -10.02 -6.47 -0.52
C SER A 14 -10.77 -6.15 -1.79
N GLN A 15 -11.96 -5.58 -1.65
CA GLN A 15 -12.61 -4.91 -2.77
C GLN A 15 -11.61 -3.91 -3.37
N MET A 16 -11.39 -3.94 -4.70
CA MET A 16 -10.42 -3.09 -5.41
C MET A 16 -10.50 -1.60 -5.00
N GLY A 17 -11.69 -1.13 -4.61
CA GLY A 17 -11.89 0.21 -4.05
C GLY A 17 -11.12 0.51 -2.75
N ASN A 18 -11.03 -0.44 -1.82
CA ASN A 18 -10.26 -0.24 -0.57
C ASN A 18 -8.75 -0.14 -0.85
N LEU A 19 -8.25 -0.92 -1.80
CA LEU A 19 -6.85 -0.88 -2.20
C LEU A 19 -6.50 0.49 -2.82
N VAL A 20 -7.30 0.98 -3.76
CA VAL A 20 -7.07 2.29 -4.40
C VAL A 20 -7.17 3.42 -3.37
N GLN A 21 -8.15 3.39 -2.46
CA GLN A 21 -8.26 4.38 -1.38
C GLN A 21 -7.06 4.35 -0.45
N PHE A 22 -6.55 3.16 -0.11
CA PHE A 22 -5.33 3.01 0.69
C PHE A 22 -4.11 3.63 0.00
N LEU A 23 -3.89 3.34 -1.28
CA LEU A 23 -2.75 3.88 -2.02
C LEU A 23 -2.84 5.41 -2.18
N MET A 24 -4.02 5.96 -2.47
CA MET A 24 -4.22 7.41 -2.50
C MET A 24 -3.95 8.04 -1.13
N TRP A 25 -4.36 7.37 -0.05
CA TRP A 25 -4.08 7.84 1.30
C TRP A 25 -2.58 7.91 1.55
N ILE A 26 -1.80 6.87 1.22
CA ILE A 26 -0.33 6.88 1.32
C ILE A 26 0.29 7.97 0.43
N ALA A 27 -0.19 8.14 -0.81
CA ALA A 27 0.33 9.15 -1.75
C ALA A 27 0.21 10.58 -1.23
N ALA A 28 -0.80 10.88 -0.41
CA ALA A 28 -1.08 12.24 0.04
C ALA A 28 0.01 12.85 0.95
N ARG A 29 0.72 12.04 1.74
CA ARG A 29 1.87 12.45 2.57
C ARG A 29 2.67 11.24 3.04
N PRO A 30 3.98 11.38 3.30
CA PRO A 30 4.77 10.37 4.00
C PRO A 30 4.11 10.00 5.34
N ARG A 31 4.06 8.69 5.63
CA ARG A 31 3.46 8.14 6.86
C ARG A 31 4.28 6.97 7.36
N THR A 32 4.30 6.80 8.67
CA THR A 32 4.99 5.68 9.31
C THR A 32 4.14 4.41 9.27
N TYR A 33 4.79 3.27 9.47
CA TYR A 33 4.13 1.98 9.64
C TYR A 33 3.13 2.02 10.81
N ALA A 34 3.50 2.66 11.93
CA ALA A 34 2.61 2.80 13.07
C ALA A 34 1.32 3.58 12.73
N GLU A 35 1.44 4.75 12.10
CA GLU A 35 0.27 5.54 11.64
C GLU A 35 -0.58 4.75 10.64
N THR A 36 0.07 3.99 9.76
CA THR A 36 -0.61 3.20 8.73
C THR A 36 -1.42 2.06 9.36
N MET A 37 -0.83 1.33 10.30
CA MET A 37 -1.52 0.27 11.02
C MET A 37 -2.62 0.83 11.92
N GLU A 38 -2.45 2.01 12.53
CA GLU A 38 -3.52 2.63 13.31
C GLU A 38 -4.75 2.96 12.45
N ALA A 39 -4.53 3.51 11.25
CA ALA A 39 -5.61 3.97 10.38
C ALA A 39 -6.29 2.84 9.57
N TRP A 40 -5.55 1.79 9.19
CA TRP A 40 -6.01 0.78 8.22
C TRP A 40 -6.07 -0.64 8.76
N ARG A 41 -5.70 -0.88 10.02
CA ARG A 41 -5.88 -2.19 10.63
C ARG A 41 -7.37 -2.47 10.83
N THR A 42 -7.89 -3.40 10.03
CA THR A 42 -9.24 -3.93 10.21
C THR A 42 -9.20 -5.29 10.90
N ASN A 43 -10.15 -5.57 11.80
CA ASN A 43 -10.33 -6.90 12.42
C ASN A 43 -11.05 -7.91 11.51
N CYS A 44 -11.28 -7.59 10.23
CA CYS A 44 -11.96 -8.51 9.32
C CYS A 44 -11.04 -9.68 8.90
N PRO A 45 -11.58 -10.90 8.71
CA PRO A 45 -10.81 -12.09 8.35
C PRO A 45 -10.41 -12.15 6.85
N ARG A 46 -10.78 -11.12 6.07
CA ARG A 46 -10.38 -10.95 4.67
C ARG A 46 -9.19 -9.99 4.65
N LEU A 47 -8.16 -10.31 3.88
CA LEU A 47 -6.94 -9.51 3.74
C LEU A 47 -7.30 -8.01 3.67
N SER A 48 -6.68 -7.24 4.55
CA SER A 48 -6.80 -5.78 4.62
C SER A 48 -6.13 -5.13 3.41
N ALA A 49 -6.52 -3.91 3.05
CA ALA A 49 -5.90 -3.17 1.95
C ALA A 49 -4.36 -3.05 2.08
N TRP A 50 -3.85 -3.02 3.32
CA TRP A 50 -2.42 -3.11 3.63
C TRP A 50 -1.80 -4.41 3.14
N GLU A 51 -2.43 -5.55 3.43
CA GLU A 51 -1.91 -6.86 3.05
C GLU A 51 -1.95 -7.06 1.54
N ASP A 52 -3.01 -6.60 0.86
CA ASP A 52 -3.07 -6.67 -0.61
C ASP A 52 -2.04 -5.76 -1.27
N ALA A 53 -1.83 -4.55 -0.74
CA ALA A 53 -0.80 -3.65 -1.25
C ALA A 53 0.60 -4.23 -1.05
N THR A 54 0.85 -4.89 0.09
CA THR A 54 2.13 -5.54 0.39
C THR A 54 2.33 -6.78 -0.50
N ALA A 55 1.33 -7.65 -0.61
CA ALA A 55 1.39 -8.87 -1.43
C ALA A 55 1.59 -8.56 -2.92
N ASN A 56 0.98 -7.48 -3.41
CA ASN A 56 1.11 -7.05 -4.80
C ASN A 56 2.35 -6.19 -5.08
N GLY A 57 3.18 -5.89 -4.07
CA GLY A 57 4.38 -5.06 -4.21
C GLY A 57 4.07 -3.60 -4.59
N LEU A 58 2.94 -3.07 -4.14
CA LEU A 58 2.48 -1.70 -4.44
C LEU A 58 3.04 -0.68 -3.44
N ILE A 59 3.46 -1.14 -2.27
CA ILE A 59 4.09 -0.35 -1.23
C ILE A 59 5.41 -0.99 -0.79
N ASP A 60 6.28 -0.16 -0.23
CA ASP A 60 7.51 -0.57 0.42
C ASP A 60 7.67 0.17 1.75
N MET A 61 8.53 -0.34 2.63
CA MET A 61 8.86 0.27 3.92
C MET A 61 10.31 0.73 3.89
N SER A 62 10.52 2.04 3.75
CA SER A 62 11.85 2.62 3.88
C SER A 62 12.25 2.61 5.35
N PRO A 63 13.41 2.04 5.71
CA PRO A 63 13.94 2.21 7.06
C PRO A 63 14.11 3.71 7.30
N GLY A 64 13.41 4.24 8.30
CA GLY A 64 13.65 5.61 8.75
C GLY A 64 15.06 5.73 9.34
N GLU A 65 15.40 6.91 9.85
CA GLU A 65 16.65 7.10 10.63
C GLU A 65 16.73 6.18 11.87
N SER A 66 15.58 5.65 12.29
CA SER A 66 15.42 4.74 13.42
C SER A 66 15.31 3.27 13.00
N SER A 67 15.92 2.40 13.80
CA SER A 67 15.80 0.94 13.68
C SER A 67 14.46 0.40 14.19
N VAL A 68 13.59 1.27 14.73
CA VAL A 68 12.26 0.90 15.22
C VAL A 68 11.31 0.70 14.04
N ARG A 69 10.78 -0.52 13.88
CA ARG A 69 9.85 -0.87 12.80
C ARG A 69 8.63 0.04 12.70
N GLY A 70 8.14 0.55 13.84
CA GLY A 70 7.02 1.50 13.90
C GLY A 70 7.28 2.81 13.18
N GLU A 71 8.54 3.21 13.07
CA GLU A 71 8.98 4.49 12.47
C GLU A 71 9.37 4.35 10.98
N ALA A 72 9.37 3.12 10.44
CA ALA A 72 9.61 2.90 9.02
C ALA A 72 8.55 3.63 8.19
N VAL A 73 8.99 4.38 7.16
CA VAL A 73 8.10 5.17 6.32
C VAL A 73 7.54 4.28 5.22
N VAL A 74 6.21 4.23 5.13
CA VAL A 74 5.51 3.52 4.06
C VAL A 74 5.49 4.40 2.82
N VAL A 75 6.01 3.88 1.71
CA VAL A 75 6.11 4.58 0.43
C VAL A 75 5.46 3.78 -0.67
N LEU A 76 4.93 4.46 -1.70
CA LEU A 76 4.48 3.79 -2.91
C LEU A 76 5.69 3.29 -3.70
N THR A 77 5.61 2.06 -4.20
CA THR A 77 6.53 1.59 -5.25
C THR A 77 6.17 2.25 -6.58
N GLU A 78 7.01 2.04 -7.60
CA GLU A 78 6.66 2.45 -8.96
C GLU A 78 5.38 1.76 -9.46
N LYS A 79 5.21 0.46 -9.15
CA LYS A 79 3.98 -0.29 -9.46
C LYS A 79 2.75 0.33 -8.78
N GLY A 80 2.86 0.70 -7.50
CA GLY A 80 1.78 1.37 -6.76
C GLY A 80 1.43 2.74 -7.32
N ARG A 81 2.42 3.53 -7.72
CA ARG A 81 2.18 4.83 -8.39
C ARG A 81 1.50 4.67 -9.74
N ASN A 82 1.90 3.69 -10.54
CA ASN A 82 1.30 3.43 -11.85
C ASN A 82 -0.16 2.97 -11.73
N LEU A 83 -0.55 2.33 -10.63
CA LEU A 83 -1.95 1.95 -10.39
C LEU A 83 -2.85 3.17 -10.11
N LEU A 84 -2.28 4.29 -9.67
CA LEU A 84 -3.00 5.55 -9.42
C LEU A 84 -3.03 6.51 -10.63
N ALA A 85 -2.30 6.18 -11.71
CA ALA A 85 -2.16 7.02 -12.91
C ALA A 85 -3.18 6.66 -14.01
#